data_AF-A0A660UMN1-F1
#
_entry.id   AF-A0A660UMN1-F1
#
_cell.length_a   1.000
_cell.length_b   1.000
_cell.length_c   1.000
_cell.angle_alpha   90.00
_cell.angle_beta   90.00
_cell.angle_gamma   90.00
#
_symmetry.space_group_name_H-M   'P 1'
#
loop_
_entity.id
_entity.type
_entity.pdbx_description
1 polymer ?
#
loop_
_entity_poly.entity_id
_entity_poly.type
_entity_poly.pdbx_seq_one_letter_code
_entity_poly.pdbx_strand_id
1 'polypeptide(L)'
;FETIKKIKTDPQMKNCHCSLGLSNSCRDLPGRRIGIARAYTAKAMEYGLDAGIVNVTHRFGEKPADPGLVELVDAYAKLDGNMDNLTVAMERMGQFCQSCKKPS
;
A
#
# COMPACT_ATOMS: atom_id res chain seq x y z
N PHE A 1 1.41 2.10 -7.68
CA PHE A 1 1.94 3.35 -7.09
C PHE A 1 2.59 4.22 -8.14
N GLU A 2 3.63 3.74 -8.83
CA GLU A 2 4.31 4.50 -9.90
C GLU A 2 3.35 5.06 -10.98
N THR A 3 2.24 4.38 -11.29
CA THR A 3 1.20 4.94 -12.17
C THR A 3 0.57 6.22 -11.64
N ILE A 4 0.28 6.31 -10.33
CA ILE A 4 -0.24 7.54 -9.70
C ILE A 4 0.79 8.65 -9.90
N LYS A 5 2.06 8.39 -9.51
CA LYS A 5 3.16 9.35 -9.68
C LYS A 5 3.28 9.82 -11.13
N LYS A 6 3.27 8.89 -12.08
CA LYS A 6 3.34 9.20 -13.52
C LYS A 6 2.20 10.12 -13.95
N ILE A 7 0.95 9.81 -13.59
CA ILE A 7 -0.22 10.65 -13.87
C ILE A 7 -0.06 12.05 -13.24
N LYS A 8 0.35 12.13 -11.97
CA LYS A 8 0.50 13.43 -11.28
C LYS A 8 1.63 14.29 -11.83
N THR A 9 2.64 13.67 -12.46
CA THR A 9 3.76 14.38 -13.11
C THR A 9 3.57 14.64 -14.60
N ASP A 10 2.52 14.08 -15.22
CA ASP A 10 2.28 14.22 -16.66
C ASP A 10 1.63 15.59 -16.97
N PRO A 11 2.28 16.46 -17.77
CA PRO A 11 1.73 17.77 -18.13
C PRO A 11 0.38 17.70 -18.85
N GLN A 12 0.09 16.63 -19.59
CA GLN A 12 -1.18 16.45 -20.30
C GLN A 12 -2.32 16.05 -19.36
N MET A 13 -1.98 15.46 -18.22
CA MET A 13 -2.92 15.04 -17.17
C MET A 13 -2.96 16.04 -16.01
N LYS A 14 -2.54 17.29 -16.27
CA LYS A 14 -2.54 18.35 -15.27
C LYS A 14 -3.96 18.53 -14.71
N ASN A 15 -4.04 18.64 -13.39
CA ASN A 15 -5.29 18.73 -12.61
C ASN A 15 -6.13 17.43 -12.56
N CYS A 16 -5.66 16.31 -13.12
CA CYS A 16 -6.30 15.03 -12.86
C CYS A 16 -6.13 14.61 -11.39
N HIS A 17 -7.17 13.98 -10.86
CA HIS A 17 -7.19 13.40 -9.52
C HIS A 17 -7.19 11.87 -9.59
N CYS A 18 -6.51 11.25 -8.64
CA CYS A 18 -6.50 9.80 -8.48
C CYS A 18 -7.44 9.39 -7.35
N SER A 19 -8.34 8.44 -7.65
CA SER A 19 -9.23 7.81 -6.67
C SER A 19 -9.13 6.29 -6.75
N LEU A 20 -9.03 5.61 -5.60
CA LEU A 20 -8.85 4.16 -5.52
C LEU A 20 -9.81 3.49 -4.53
N GLY A 21 -10.18 2.23 -4.81
CA GLY A 21 -10.84 1.35 -3.85
C GLY A 21 -9.84 0.69 -2.90
N LEU A 22 -9.57 1.34 -1.76
CA LEU A 22 -8.40 1.02 -0.92
C LEU A 22 -8.45 -0.36 -0.27
N SER A 23 -9.64 -0.87 0.10
CA SER A 23 -9.80 -2.19 0.73
C SER A 23 -9.49 -3.38 -0.19
N ASN A 24 -9.43 -3.17 -1.51
CA ASN A 24 -9.07 -4.24 -2.44
C ASN A 24 -7.61 -4.69 -2.28
N SER A 25 -6.74 -3.81 -1.76
CA SER A 25 -5.32 -4.10 -1.52
C SER A 25 -5.07 -5.24 -0.53
N CYS A 26 -6.06 -5.60 0.30
CA CYS A 26 -5.90 -6.58 1.37
C CYS A 26 -6.88 -7.75 1.29
N ARG A 27 -7.55 -7.95 0.14
CA ARG A 27 -8.59 -8.98 -0.02
C ARG A 27 -8.06 -10.38 0.26
N ASP A 28 -6.93 -10.72 -0.34
CA ASP A 28 -6.38 -12.07 -0.37
C ASP A 28 -5.22 -12.28 0.61
N LEU A 29 -5.07 -11.38 1.58
CA LEU A 29 -4.02 -11.46 2.60
C LEU A 29 -4.47 -12.23 3.85
N PRO A 30 -3.57 -12.99 4.50
CA PRO A 30 -3.89 -13.90 5.60
C PRO A 30 -4.34 -13.22 6.90
N GLY A 31 -4.10 -11.91 7.06
CA GLY A 31 -4.41 -11.20 8.30
C GLY A 31 -4.18 -9.70 8.20
N ARG A 32 -4.38 -9.00 9.33
CA ARG A 32 -4.12 -7.56 9.51
C ARG A 32 -4.71 -6.65 8.42
N ARG A 33 -5.86 -7.01 7.83
CA ARG A 33 -6.47 -6.32 6.68
C ARG A 33 -6.56 -4.79 6.84
N ILE A 34 -7.08 -4.33 7.98
CA ILE A 34 -7.19 -2.88 8.27
C ILE A 34 -5.81 -2.22 8.34
N GLY A 35 -4.81 -2.90 8.93
CA GLY A 35 -3.45 -2.42 9.01
C GLY A 35 -2.80 -2.29 7.62
N ILE A 36 -2.96 -3.31 6.77
CA ILE A 36 -2.46 -3.26 5.39
C ILE A 36 -3.16 -2.16 4.60
N ALA A 37 -4.49 -2.04 4.69
CA ALA A 37 -5.21 -0.99 3.98
C ALA A 37 -4.76 0.41 4.44
N ARG A 38 -4.44 0.62 5.73
CA ARG A 38 -3.83 1.87 6.23
C ARG A 38 -2.45 2.11 5.62
N ALA A 39 -1.58 1.11 5.62
CA ALA A 39 -0.23 1.22 5.04
C ALA A 39 -0.28 1.50 3.53
N TYR A 40 -1.16 0.80 2.81
CA TYR A 40 -1.42 1.03 1.39
C TYR A 40 -1.91 2.45 1.14
N THR A 41 -2.85 2.93 1.94
CA THR A 41 -3.37 4.30 1.83
C THR A 41 -2.26 5.32 2.06
N ALA A 42 -1.47 5.16 3.13
CA ALA A 42 -0.36 6.07 3.43
C ALA A 42 0.66 6.13 2.27
N LYS A 43 1.06 4.98 1.73
CA LYS A 43 1.96 4.92 0.57
C LYS A 43 1.32 5.51 -0.69
N ALA A 44 0.02 5.28 -0.92
CA ALA A 44 -0.67 5.84 -2.08
C ALA A 44 -0.76 7.38 -2.00
N MET A 45 -1.00 7.93 -0.81
CA MET A 45 -1.02 9.37 -0.57
C MET A 45 0.35 10.01 -0.84
N GLU A 46 1.46 9.38 -0.41
CA GLU A 46 2.81 9.82 -0.74
C GLU A 46 3.04 9.92 -2.27
N TYR A 47 2.41 9.03 -3.03
CA TYR A 47 2.46 8.99 -4.49
C TYR A 47 1.46 9.94 -5.18
N GLY A 48 0.63 10.65 -4.42
CA GLY A 48 -0.31 11.65 -4.93
C GLY A 48 -1.75 11.18 -5.10
N LEU A 49 -2.20 10.18 -4.33
CA LEU A 49 -3.62 9.83 -4.22
C LEU A 49 -4.42 11.00 -3.63
N ASP A 50 -5.52 11.37 -4.28
CA ASP A 50 -6.36 12.50 -3.85
C ASP A 50 -7.60 12.04 -3.06
N ALA A 51 -8.20 10.90 -3.45
CA ALA A 51 -9.43 10.40 -2.85
C ALA A 51 -9.46 8.86 -2.79
N GLY A 52 -10.41 8.30 -2.03
CA GLY A 52 -10.58 6.85 -1.97
C GLY A 52 -11.98 6.41 -1.60
N ILE A 53 -12.37 5.24 -2.11
CA ILE A 53 -13.59 4.54 -1.68
C ILE A 53 -13.21 3.68 -0.49
N VAL A 54 -13.76 4.01 0.69
CA VAL A 54 -13.30 3.49 1.97
C VAL A 54 -14.44 3.22 2.95
N ASN A 55 -14.18 2.38 3.95
CA ASN A 55 -14.96 2.39 5.18
C ASN A 55 -14.35 3.41 6.15
N VAL A 56 -15.05 4.52 6.37
CA VAL A 56 -14.58 5.66 7.18
C VAL A 56 -14.26 5.28 8.63
N THR A 57 -14.91 4.25 9.18
CA THR A 57 -14.67 3.79 10.56
C THR A 57 -13.23 3.28 10.77
N HIS A 58 -12.56 2.88 9.68
CA HIS A 58 -11.17 2.44 9.71
C HIS A 58 -10.15 3.59 9.72
N ARG A 59 -10.57 4.86 9.54
CA ARG A 59 -9.70 6.05 9.66
C ARG A 59 -8.39 5.94 8.86
N PHE A 60 -8.51 5.59 7.57
CA PHE A 60 -7.38 5.57 6.66
C PHE A 60 -6.85 6.99 6.43
N GLY A 61 -5.52 7.17 6.41
CA GLY A 61 -4.88 8.49 6.25
C GLY A 61 -4.88 9.36 7.51
N GLU A 62 -5.83 9.18 8.43
CA GLU A 62 -5.88 9.92 9.71
C GLU A 62 -5.00 9.30 10.80
N LYS A 63 -5.02 7.97 10.89
CA LYS A 63 -4.19 7.23 11.84
C LYS A 63 -2.88 6.80 11.20
N PRO A 64 -1.75 6.93 11.91
CA PRO A 64 -0.48 6.42 11.41
C PRO A 64 -0.60 4.91 11.17
N ALA A 65 -0.08 4.48 10.02
CA ALA A 65 0.02 3.07 9.70
C ALA A 65 1.16 2.43 10.49
N ASP A 66 1.06 1.12 10.70
CA ASP A 66 2.14 0.33 11.28
C ASP A 66 3.39 0.42 10.38
N PRO A 67 4.56 0.86 10.90
CA PRO A 67 5.74 1.06 10.08
C PRO A 67 6.21 -0.18 9.33
N GLY A 68 6.12 -1.37 9.96
CA GLY A 68 6.50 -2.63 9.30
C GLY A 68 5.57 -2.99 8.15
N LEU A 69 4.27 -2.66 8.27
CA LEU A 69 3.35 -2.80 7.14
C LEU A 69 3.59 -1.77 6.03
N VAL A 70 4.04 -0.56 6.38
CA VAL A 70 4.45 0.45 5.39
C VAL A 70 5.68 -0.03 4.63
N GLU A 71 6.68 -0.61 5.31
CA GLU A 71 7.86 -1.21 4.67
C GLU A 71 7.47 -2.34 3.71
N LEU A 72 6.54 -3.21 4.11
CA LEU A 72 6.02 -4.25 3.23
C LEU A 72 5.39 -3.65 1.96
N VAL A 73 4.48 -2.68 2.12
CA VAL A 73 3.82 -2.04 0.98
C VAL A 73 4.83 -1.30 0.09
N ASP A 74 5.81 -0.63 0.69
CA ASP A 74 6.87 0.09 -0.02
C ASP A 74 7.75 -0.87 -0.85
N ALA A 75 8.11 -2.03 -0.32
CA ALA A 75 8.85 -3.05 -1.05
C ALA A 75 8.09 -3.51 -2.31
N TYR A 76 6.78 -3.73 -2.20
CA TYR A 76 5.94 -4.07 -3.36
C TYR A 76 5.73 -2.89 -4.31
N ALA A 77 5.71 -1.65 -3.80
CA ALA A 77 5.59 -0.45 -4.63
C ALA A 77 6.80 -0.24 -5.55
N LYS A 78 7.99 -0.72 -5.12
CA LYS A 78 9.27 -0.63 -5.82
C LYS A 78 9.55 -1.79 -6.78
N LEU A 79 8.62 -2.74 -6.95
CA LEU A 79 8.78 -3.80 -7.94
C LEU A 79 8.82 -3.22 -9.35
N ASP A 80 9.96 -3.37 -10.01
CA ASP A 80 10.29 -2.82 -11.32
C ASP A 80 10.87 -3.89 -12.28
N GLY A 81 10.82 -5.16 -11.87
CA GLY A 81 11.45 -6.28 -12.58
C GLY A 81 12.88 -6.59 -12.11
N ASN A 82 13.46 -5.78 -11.22
CA ASN A 82 14.74 -6.10 -10.59
C ASN A 82 14.56 -7.25 -9.56
N MET A 83 15.45 -8.24 -9.65
CA MET A 83 15.47 -9.41 -8.75
C MET A 83 15.78 -9.06 -7.30
N ASP A 84 16.56 -8.02 -7.04
CA ASP A 84 16.88 -7.57 -5.68
C ASP A 84 15.62 -7.00 -4.99
N ASN A 85 14.88 -6.15 -5.70
CA ASN A 85 13.60 -5.60 -5.21
C ASN A 85 12.57 -6.72 -4.99
N LEU A 86 12.52 -7.70 -5.89
CA LEU A 86 11.67 -8.88 -5.72
C LEU A 86 12.05 -9.68 -4.47
N THR A 87 13.34 -9.91 -4.24
CA THR A 87 13.83 -10.64 -3.06
C THR A 87 13.41 -9.95 -1.77
N VAL A 88 13.61 -8.63 -1.68
CA VAL A 88 13.18 -7.82 -0.53
C VAL A 88 11.66 -7.93 -0.32
N ALA A 89 10.86 -7.79 -1.38
CA ALA A 89 9.40 -7.88 -1.27
C ALA A 89 8.94 -9.26 -0.78
N MET A 90 9.59 -10.34 -1.25
CA MET A 90 9.30 -11.70 -0.81
C MET A 90 9.69 -11.94 0.66
N GLU A 91 10.86 -11.47 1.09
CA GLU A 91 11.27 -11.56 2.50
C GLU A 91 10.28 -10.84 3.43
N ARG A 92 9.88 -9.63 3.08
CA ARG A 92 8.89 -8.87 3.87
C ARG A 92 7.53 -9.56 3.90
N MET A 93 7.09 -10.15 2.79
CA MET A 93 5.87 -10.95 2.76
C MET A 93 5.97 -12.18 3.66
N GLY A 94 7.11 -12.87 3.66
CA GLY A 94 7.38 -14.01 4.56
C GLY A 94 7.26 -13.62 6.03
N GLN A 95 7.91 -12.53 6.44
CA GLN A 95 7.83 -11.98 7.81
C GLN A 95 6.40 -11.61 8.18
N PHE A 96 5.68 -10.95 7.27
CA PHE A 96 4.27 -10.60 7.47
C PHE A 96 3.39 -11.85 7.68
N CYS A 97 3.52 -12.86 6.81
CA CYS A 97 2.79 -14.11 6.93
C CYS A 97 3.11 -14.84 8.24
N GLN A 98 4.38 -14.84 8.69
CA GLN A 98 4.76 -15.38 9.99
C GLN A 98 4.11 -14.62 11.14
N SER A 99 4.07 -13.28 11.08
CA SER A 99 3.43 -12.44 12.11
C SER A 99 1.92 -12.64 12.23
N CYS A 100 1.28 -13.19 11.19
CA CYS A 100 -0.16 -13.49 11.21
C CYS A 100 -0.51 -14.85 11.84
N LYS A 101 0.48 -15.71 12.07
CA LYS A 101 0.27 -17.00 12.75
C LYS A 101 0.01 -16.75 14.24
N LYS A 102 -1.03 -17.38 14.79
CA LYS A 102 -1.24 -17.37 16.25
C LYS A 102 -0.07 -18.09 16.93
N PRO A 103 0.42 -17.60 18.09
CA PRO A 103 1.32 -18.40 18.91
C PRO A 103 0.60 -19.70 19.29
N SER A 104 1.25 -20.82 19.02
CA SER A 104 0.84 -22.16 19.44
C SER A 104 0.97 -22.33 20.94
#